data_AF-A0A7K3BFV5-F1
#
_entry.id   AF-A0A7K3BFV5-F1
#
_cell.length_a   1.000
_cell.length_b   1.000
_cell.length_c   1.000
_cell.angle_alpha   90.00
_cell.angle_beta   90.00
_cell.angle_gamma   90.00
#
_symmetry.space_group_name_H-M   'P 1'
#
loop_
_entity.id
_entity.type
_entity.pdbx_description
1 polymer ?
#
loop_
_entity_poly.entity_id
_entity_poly.type
_entity_poly.pdbx_seq_one_letter_code
_entity_poly.pdbx_strand_id
1 'polypeptide(L)' 'MRGRAMQAPYPRLRALLRAVGDAPYEADEARDVRFRLPDAQGKERWLRLDEIPLPPTTPAAWPRS' A
#
# COMPACT_ATOMS: atom_id res chain seq x y z
N MET A 1 -4.96 3.11 -15.93
CA MET A 1 -4.12 1.99 -15.40
C MET A 1 -4.80 1.15 -14.32
N ARG A 2 -5.65 1.73 -13.44
CA ARG A 2 -6.31 1.04 -12.30
C ARG A 2 -7.09 -0.24 -12.70
N GLY A 3 -7.76 -0.24 -13.85
CA GLY A 3 -8.57 -1.37 -14.32
C GLY A 3 -7.78 -2.66 -14.63
N ARG A 4 -6.57 -2.58 -15.21
CA ARG A 4 -5.74 -3.77 -15.48
C ARG A 4 -5.14 -4.35 -14.21
N ALA A 5 -4.68 -3.49 -13.29
CA ALA A 5 -4.06 -3.95 -12.05
C ALA A 5 -5.05 -4.61 -11.07
N MET A 6 -6.34 -4.25 -11.14
CA MET A 6 -7.42 -4.92 -10.40
C MET A 6 -7.78 -6.32 -10.93
N GLN A 7 -7.46 -6.64 -12.19
CA GLN A 7 -7.71 -7.95 -12.80
C GLN A 7 -6.53 -8.92 -12.64
N ALA A 8 -5.33 -8.43 -12.32
CA ALA A 8 -4.14 -9.24 -12.19
C ALA A 8 -4.24 -10.20 -10.98
N PRO A 9 -3.78 -11.46 -11.06
CA PRO A 9 -3.90 -12.48 -10.02
C PRO A 9 -2.94 -12.25 -8.83
N TYR A 10 -2.74 -11.00 -8.43
CA TYR A 10 -1.86 -10.59 -7.34
C TYR A 10 -2.71 -10.00 -6.21
N PRO A 11 -3.18 -10.83 -5.24
CA PRO A 11 -4.03 -10.37 -4.14
C PRO A 11 -3.44 -9.20 -3.36
N ARG A 12 -2.12 -9.21 -3.12
CA ARG A 12 -1.41 -8.14 -2.43
C ARG A 12 -1.45 -6.80 -3.18
N LEU A 13 -1.18 -6.81 -4.48
CA LEU A 13 -1.27 -5.60 -5.30
C LEU A 13 -2.68 -5.03 -5.29
N ARG A 14 -3.70 -5.89 -5.39
CA ARG A 14 -5.11 -5.45 -5.31
C ARG A 14 -5.46 -4.85 -3.95
N ALA A 15 -4.98 -5.43 -2.86
CA ALA A 15 -5.19 -4.90 -1.52
C ALA A 15 -4.51 -3.53 -1.36
N LEU A 16 -3.27 -3.37 -1.83
CA LEU A 16 -2.55 -2.09 -1.82
C LEU A 16 -3.26 -1.03 -2.65
N LEU A 17 -3.71 -1.35 -3.86
CA LEU A 17 -4.43 -0.40 -4.72
C LEU A 17 -5.77 0.04 -4.13
N ARG A 18 -6.44 -0.85 -3.37
CA ARG A 18 -7.65 -0.50 -2.62
C ARG A 18 -7.33 0.40 -1.42
N ALA A 19 -6.27 0.10 -0.69
CA ALA A 19 -5.87 0.85 0.49
C ALA A 19 -5.37 2.26 0.14
N VAL A 20 -4.48 2.37 -0.87
CA VAL A 20 -3.94 3.65 -1.34
C VAL A 20 -5.03 4.51 -1.95
N GLY A 21 -5.93 3.92 -2.74
CA GLY A 21 -7.04 4.68 -3.30
C GLY A 21 -6.57 5.90 -4.12
N ASP A 22 -7.08 7.06 -3.73
CA ASP A 22 -6.67 8.40 -4.21
C ASP A 22 -6.00 9.21 -3.08
N ALA A 23 -5.39 8.51 -2.12
CA ALA A 23 -4.74 9.13 -0.97
C ALA A 23 -3.57 10.03 -1.40
N PRO A 24 -3.32 11.14 -0.69
CA PRO A 24 -2.14 11.96 -0.90
C PRO A 24 -0.87 11.12 -0.80
N TYR A 25 0.09 11.39 -1.67
CA TYR A 25 1.39 10.74 -1.65
C TYR A 25 2.52 11.76 -1.76
N GLU A 26 3.66 11.44 -1.16
CA GLU A 26 4.90 12.21 -1.26
C GLU A 26 6.09 11.28 -1.34
N ALA A 27 7.22 11.79 -1.83
CA ALA A 27 8.49 11.10 -1.74
C ALA A 27 9.23 11.62 -0.51
N ASP A 28 9.83 10.70 0.25
CA ASP A 28 10.66 11.08 1.39
C ASP A 28 12.09 11.46 0.97
N GLU A 29 12.94 11.77 1.95
CA GLU A 29 14.34 12.13 1.72
C GLU A 29 15.14 11.00 1.04
N ALA A 30 14.76 9.74 1.24
CA ALA A 30 15.34 8.58 0.57
C ALA A 30 14.71 8.30 -0.81
N ARG A 31 13.78 9.16 -1.26
CA ARG A 31 12.96 9.02 -2.48
C ARG A 31 12.02 7.82 -2.45
N ASP A 32 11.72 7.29 -1.27
CA ASP A 32 10.68 6.29 -1.09
C ASP A 32 9.30 6.97 -1.07
N VAL A 33 8.34 6.39 -1.79
CA VAL A 33 6.98 6.91 -1.86
C VAL A 33 6.20 6.51 -0.61
N ARG A 34 5.62 7.50 0.06
CA ARG A 34 4.74 7.36 1.22
C ARG A 34 3.34 7.88 0.90
N PHE A 35 2.34 7.29 1.55
CA PHE A 35 0.94 7.62 1.38
C PHE A 35 0.34 8.06 2.72
N ARG A 36 -0.51 9.08 2.71
CA ARG A 36 -1.24 9.54 3.89
C ARG A 36 -2.46 8.64 4.10
N LEU A 37 -2.36 7.71 5.04
CA LEU A 37 -3.34 6.66 5.28
C LEU A 37 -3.48 6.36 6.79
N PRO A 38 -4.60 5.76 7.24
CA PRO A 38 -4.73 5.29 8.60
C PRO A 38 -3.83 4.08 8.86
N ASP A 39 -3.11 4.12 9.99
CA ASP A 39 -2.33 2.98 10.50
C ASP A 39 -3.22 1.85 11.04
N ALA A 40 -2.61 0.78 11.55
CA ALA A 40 -3.33 -0.35 12.13
C ALA A 40 -4.19 0.02 13.36
N GLN A 41 -3.97 1.20 13.95
CA GLN A 41 -4.75 1.75 15.05
C GLN A 41 -5.78 2.79 14.58
N GLY A 42 -5.91 3.01 13.26
CA GLY A 42 -6.83 3.98 12.67
C GLY A 42 -6.33 5.42 12.70
N LYS A 43 -5.07 5.68 13.05
CA LYS A 43 -4.50 7.02 13.08
C LYS A 43 -3.85 7.35 11.75
N GLU A 44 -4.21 8.48 11.17
CA GLU A 44 -3.62 9.00 9.94
C GLU A 44 -2.10 9.23 10.10
N ARG A 45 -1.30 8.50 9.32
CA ARG A 45 0.18 8.57 9.25
C ARG A 45 0.66 8.53 7.80
N TRP A 46 1.89 8.96 7.56
CA TRP A 46 2.57 8.71 6.30
C TRP A 46 3.14 7.30 6.34
N LEU A 47 2.68 6.43 5.44
CA LEU A 47 3.02 5.01 5.40
C LEU A 47 3.64 4.65 4.05
N ARG A 48 4.74 3.91 4.07
CA ARG A 48 5.30 3.25 2.89
C ARG A 48 4.42 2.08 2.47
N LEU A 49 4.58 1.60 1.23
CA LEU A 49 3.81 0.45 0.71
C LEU A 49 3.93 -0.82 1.56
N ASP A 50 5.06 -1.03 2.23
CA ASP A 50 5.31 -2.16 3.12
C ASP A 50 4.71 -1.97 4.53
N GLU A 51 4.44 -0.73 4.94
CA GLU A 51 3.86 -0.37 6.25
C GLU A 51 2.33 -0.26 6.21
N ILE A 52 1.72 -0.18 5.02
CA ILE A 52 0.27 -0.11 4.88
C ILE A 52 -0.37 -1.35 5.53
N PRO A 53 -1.30 -1.16 6.49
CA PRO A 53 -2.02 -2.28 7.08
C PRO A 53 -2.89 -2.94 6.01
N LEU A 54 -2.59 -4.20 5.70
CA LEU A 54 -3.38 -5.00 4.78
C LEU A 54 -4.18 -6.05 5.56
N PRO A 55 -5.31 -6.53 5.04
CA PRO A 55 -6.03 -7.65 5.64
C PRO A 55 -5.10 -8.84 5.89
N PRO A 56 -5.23 -9.57 7.01
CA PRO A 56 -4.33 -10.68 7.37
C PRO A 56 -4.35 -11.84 6.36
N THR A 57 -5.38 -11.91 5.54
CA THR A 57 -5.50 -12.86 4.42
C THR A 57 -4.67 -12.46 3.19
N THR A 58 -4.03 -11.29 3.21
CA THR A 58 -3.19 -10.80 2.12
C THR A 58 -1.80 -11.43 2.22
N PRO A 59 -1.29 -12.08 1.16
CA PRO A 59 0.07 -12.59 1.15
C PRO A 59 1.09 -11.51 1.53
N ALA A 60 2.08 -11.88 2.34
CA ALA A 60 3.19 -11.01 2.71
C ALA A 60 3.94 -10.50 1.47
N ALA A 61 4.64 -9.38 1.61
CA ALA A 61 5.57 -8.96 0.56
C ALA A 61 6.63 -10.06 0.41
N TRP A 62 7.01 -10.37 -0.83
CA TRP A 62 8.17 -11.21 -1.05
C TRP A 62 9.39 -10.54 -0.40
N PRO A 63 10.19 -11.26 0.41
CA PRO A 63 11.36 -10.66 1.03
C PRO A 63 12.29 -10.14 -0.06
N ARG A 64 12.69 -8.88 0.05
CA ARG A 64 13.78 -8.35 -0.77
C ARG A 64 15.07 -8.94 -0.23
N SER A 65 15.76 -9.71 -1.07
CA SER A 65 17.11 -10.21 -0.79
C SER A 65 18.13 -9.09 -0.84
#